data_AF-A0A2E5CTK2-F1
#
_entry.id   AF-A0A2E5CTK2-F1
#
_cell.length_a   1.000
_cell.length_b   1.000
_cell.length_c   1.000
_cell.angle_alpha   90.00
_cell.angle_beta   90.00
_cell.angle_gamma   90.00
#
_symmetry.space_group_name_H-M   'P 1'
#
loop_
_entity.id
_entity.type
_entity.pdbx_description
1 polymer ?
#
loop_
_entity_poly.entity_id
_entity_poly.type
_entity_poly.pdbx_seq_one_letter_code
_entity_poly.pdbx_strand_id
1 'polypeptide(L)' 'MSKKQQTSLEKIGYKSKLPIDADINDYETIQIIGKDKKPITLYRNTSNKEEIDDTRNFSSSWDVFNSHLNH' A
#
# COMPACT_ATOMS: atom_id res chain seq x y z
N MET A 1 -1.26 -14.55 -13.68
CA MET A 1 -0.81 -13.16 -13.45
C MET A 1 -1.10 -12.72 -12.01
N SER A 2 -0.08 -12.25 -11.27
CA SER A 2 -0.09 -11.02 -10.45
C SER A 2 1.21 -10.83 -9.63
N LYS A 3 2.39 -10.97 -10.26
CA LYS A 3 3.62 -10.37 -9.71
C LYS A 3 3.47 -8.84 -9.52
N LYS A 4 2.61 -8.20 -10.32
CA LYS A 4 2.39 -6.75 -10.33
C LYS A 4 1.84 -6.18 -9.01
N GLN A 5 0.99 -6.90 -8.27
CA GLN A 5 0.37 -6.34 -7.04
C GLN A 5 1.33 -6.37 -5.84
N GLN A 6 2.11 -7.46 -5.69
CA GLN A 6 3.16 -7.53 -4.68
C GLN A 6 4.19 -6.42 -4.90
N THR A 7 4.59 -6.17 -6.15
CA THR A 7 5.53 -5.08 -6.45
C THR A 7 5.01 -3.70 -6.09
N SER A 8 3.70 -3.44 -6.15
CA SER A 8 3.17 -2.10 -5.81
C SER A 8 3.23 -1.82 -4.31
N LEU A 9 2.88 -2.81 -3.48
CA LEU A 9 2.93 -2.68 -2.02
C LEU A 9 4.37 -2.67 -1.50
N GLU A 10 5.24 -3.48 -2.09
CA GLU A 10 6.69 -3.48 -1.80
C GLU A 10 7.34 -2.15 -2.21
N LYS A 11 6.92 -1.56 -3.34
CA LYS A 11 7.40 -0.24 -3.80
C LYS A 11 7.05 0.90 -2.85
N ILE A 12 5.88 0.84 -2.21
CA ILE A 12 5.48 1.85 -1.22
C ILE A 12 5.99 1.51 0.20
N GLY A 13 6.81 0.45 0.35
CA GLY A 13 7.53 0.16 1.59
C GLY A 13 6.93 -0.92 2.49
N TYR A 14 5.89 -1.64 2.07
CA TYR A 14 5.39 -2.80 2.80
C TYR A 14 6.31 -4.00 2.64
N LYS A 15 6.54 -4.72 3.75
CA LYS A 15 7.33 -5.94 3.83
C LYS A 15 6.48 -7.05 4.44
N SER A 16 6.69 -8.27 3.98
CA SER A 16 5.99 -9.46 4.50
C SER A 16 6.57 -10.00 5.81
N LYS A 17 7.73 -9.49 6.24
CA LYS A 17 8.42 -9.91 7.46
C LYS A 17 8.97 -8.70 8.19
N LEU A 18 8.83 -8.73 9.51
CA LEU A 18 9.51 -7.80 10.41
C LEU A 18 10.88 -8.36 10.82
N PRO A 19 11.88 -7.50 11.08
CA PRO A 19 13.08 -7.89 11.80
C PRO A 19 12.73 -8.48 13.18
N ILE A 20 13.56 -9.39 13.69
CA ILE A 20 13.32 -10.11 14.96
C ILE A 20 13.26 -9.14 16.15
N ASP A 21 14.03 -8.06 16.10
CA ASP A 21 14.12 -7.05 17.17
C ASP A 21 13.29 -5.79 16.86
N ALA A 22 12.38 -5.85 15.88
CA ALA A 22 11.54 -4.70 15.52
C ALA A 22 10.35 -4.56 16.48
N ASP A 23 10.16 -3.36 17.02
CA ASP A 23 8.93 -3.02 17.75
C ASP A 23 7.77 -2.88 16.76
N ILE A 24 6.73 -3.70 16.92
CA ILE A 24 5.55 -3.66 16.06
C ILE A 24 4.79 -2.34 16.12
N ASN A 25 4.94 -1.56 17.21
CA ASN A 25 4.32 -0.24 17.35
C ASN A 25 4.88 0.78 16.35
N ASP A 26 6.09 0.56 15.84
CA ASP A 26 6.72 1.39 14.81
C ASP A 26 6.28 1.02 13.38
N TYR A 27 5.32 0.09 13.24
CA TYR A 27 4.88 -0.41 11.94
C TYR A 27 3.37 -0.36 11.78
N GLU A 28 2.95 0.16 10.64
CA GLU A 28 1.59 0.02 10.15
C GLU A 28 1.40 -1.40 9.59
N THR A 29 0.36 -2.08 10.05
CA THR A 29 0.07 -3.46 9.67
C THR A 29 -1.22 -3.53 8.85
N ILE A 30 -1.16 -4.15 7.67
CA ILE A 30 -2.34 -4.43 6.85
C ILE A 30 -2.47 -5.93 6.62
N GLN A 31 -3.71 -6.39 6.51
CA GLN A 31 -4.03 -7.77 6.16
C GLN A 31 -4.73 -7.78 4.80
N ILE A 32 -4.16 -8.53 3.85
CA ILE A 32 -4.74 -8.72 2.53
C ILE A 32 -5.09 -10.20 2.33
N ILE A 33 -6.23 -10.46 1.70
CA ILE A 33 -6.59 -11.84 1.33
C ILE A 33 -5.87 -12.16 0.02
N GLY A 34 -4.91 -13.08 0.09
CA GLY A 34 -4.21 -13.58 -1.09
C GLY A 34 -5.14 -14.40 -1.99
N LYS A 35 -4.72 -14.65 -3.23
CA LYS A 35 -5.48 -15.49 -4.18
C LYS A 35 -5.77 -16.90 -3.65
N ASP A 36 -4.95 -17.38 -2.73
CA ASP A 36 -5.09 -18.68 -2.07
C ASP A 36 -6.10 -18.66 -0.90
N LYS A 37 -6.89 -17.58 -0.76
CA LYS A 37 -7.82 -17.31 0.36
C LYS A 37 -7.15 -17.29 1.74
N LYS A 38 -5.82 -17.25 1.78
CA LYS A 38 -5.06 -17.13 3.01
C LYS A 38 -4.79 -15.65 3.31
N PRO A 39 -4.95 -15.22 4.56
CA PRO A 39 -4.56 -13.87 4.96
C PRO A 39 -3.03 -13.75 4.88
N ILE A 40 -2.56 -12.68 4.26
CA ILE A 40 -1.16 -12.28 4.23
C ILE A 40 -1.06 -10.97 5.00
N THR A 41 -0.20 -10.96 6.02
CA THR A 41 0.09 -9.77 6.81
C THR A 41 1.29 -9.05 6.21
N LEU A 42 1.17 -7.74 6.06
CA LEU A 42 2.21 -6.86 5.56
C LEU A 42 2.44 -5.72 6.55
N TYR A 43 3.71 -5.31 6.65
CA TYR A 43 4.18 -4.34 7.62
C TYR A 43 4.92 -3.21 6.91
N ARG A 44 4.62 -1.96 7.24
CA ARG A 44 5.35 -0.79 6.74
C ARG A 44 5.79 0.06 7.92
N ASN A 45 7.08 0.39 7.97
CA ASN A 45 7.61 1.24 9.03
C ASN A 45 7.00 2.65 8.94
N THR A 46 6.47 3.16 10.05
CA THR A 46 5.76 4.45 10.10
C THR A 46 6.70 5.64 10.04
N SER A 47 7.95 5.50 10.50
CA SER A 47 8.99 6.53 10.38
C SER A 47 9.46 6.72 8.93
N ASN A 48 9.27 5.71 8.07
CA ASN A 48 9.50 5.76 6.62
C ASN A 48 8.25 6.21 5.84
N LYS A 49 7.28 6.87 6.48
CA LYS A 49 6.32 7.70 5.76
C LYS A 49 7.10 8.89 5.18
N GLU A 50 7.74 8.69 4.03
CA GLU A 50 7.71 9.76 3.04
C GLU A 50 6.23 10.10 2.90
N GLU A 51 5.91 11.35 3.25
CA GLU A 51 4.60 11.93 3.12
C GLU A 51 4.14 11.65 1.69
N ILE A 52 3.32 10.61 1.52
CA ILE A 52 2.59 10.42 0.28
C ILE A 52 1.66 11.61 0.30
N ASP A 53 2.05 12.65 -0.42
CA ASP A 53 1.27 13.86 -0.62
C ASP A 53 0.01 13.43 -1.39
N ASP A 54 -0.95 12.87 -0.67
CA ASP A 54 -2.22 12.34 -1.18
C ASP A 54 -3.01 13.45 -1.88
N THR A 55 -2.74 14.71 -1.55
CA THR A 55 -3.23 15.90 -2.25
C THR A 55 -2.81 15.94 -3.72
N ARG A 56 -1.63 15.41 -4.09
CA ARG A 56 -1.21 15.34 -5.50
C ARG A 56 -1.93 14.27 -6.29
N ASN A 57 -2.27 13.14 -5.67
CA ASN A 57 -2.96 12.04 -6.36
C ASN A 57 -4.47 12.25 -6.46
N PHE A 58 -5.06 13.00 -5.52
CA PHE A 58 -6.51 13.26 -5.51
C PHE A 58 -6.96 14.08 -6.73
N SER A 59 -6.23 15.15 -7.10
CA SER A 59 -6.57 15.94 -8.29
C SER A 59 -6.54 15.11 -9.57
N SER A 60 -5.48 14.32 -9.78
CA SER A 60 -5.38 13.45 -10.97
C SER A 60 -6.48 12.39 -11.03
N SER A 61 -6.87 11.84 -9.87
CA SER A 61 -7.96 10.86 -9.77
C SER A 61 -9.32 11.52 -10.01
N TRP A 62 -9.49 12.78 -9.61
CA TRP A 62 -10.71 13.57 -9.81
C TRP A 62 -10.88 13.99 -11.28
N ASP A 63 -9.80 14.41 -11.95
CA ASP A 63 -9.81 14.72 -13.38
C ASP A 63 -10.20 13.50 -14.23
N VAL A 64 -9.64 12.33 -13.94
CA VAL A 64 -10.01 11.06 -14.59
C VAL A 64 -11.47 10.70 -14.29
N PHE A 65 -11.94 10.88 -13.06
CA PHE A 65 -13.34 10.60 -12.72
C PHE A 65 -14.30 11.50 -13.53
N ASN A 66 -14.02 12.81 -13.58
CA ASN A 66 -14.85 13.76 -14.32
C ASN A 66 -14.82 13.52 -15.84
N SER A 67 -13.70 13.02 -16.40
CA SER A 67 -13.63 12.70 -17.83
C SER A 67 -14.59 11.58 -18.26
N HIS A 68 -15.03 10.74 -17.33
CA HIS A 68 -15.97 9.64 -17.59
C HIS A 68 -17.43 10.01 -17.29
N LEU A 69 -17.69 11.18 -16.70
CA LEU A 69 -19.05 11.64 -16.36
C LEU A 69 -19.65 12.61 -17.39
N ASN A 70 -18.83 13.31 -18.17
CA ASN A 70 -19.29 14.28 -19.17
C ASN A 70 -19.48 13.65 -20.55
N HIS A 71 -20.26 12.57 -20.65
CA HIS A 71 -20.55 11.90 -21.92
C HIS A 71 -22.05 11.66 -22.15
#